data_AF-A0A1A7WIB7-F1
#
_entry.id   AF-A0A1A7WIB7-F1
#
_cell.length_a   1.000
_cell.length_b   1.000
_cell.length_c   1.000
_cell.angle_alpha   90.00
_cell.angle_beta   90.00
_cell.angle_gamma   90.00
#
_symmetry.space_group_name_H-M   'P 1'
#
loop_
_entity.id
_entity.type
_entity.pdbx_description
1 polymer ?
#
loop_
_entity_poly.entity_id
_entity_poly.type
_entity_poly.pdbx_seq_one_letter_code
_entity_poly.pdbx_strand_id
1 'polypeptide(L)'
;MVRAALVTATSLALTGAVVAHAYLLKHQFYPTVVYLTKSSPSMAVLYIQAFVLVFLLGKFMRKVFFGQLRAAEMEHLIERSWYAVTETCLAFTVFRDDFSPRFVALFTLLLFLKCFHWLAEDRVDFMERSPNISWVFHMRVLSLLGLLGVMDFLFVNHACHSIISRGASVQLVFGFEYAILLTMILTTLIKYVLHTVDLQSENPWDNKAVYMLYTELFTGAAALNGSRF
;
A
#
# COMPACT_ATOMS: atom_id res chain seq x y z
N MET A 1 18.11 15.21 1.28
CA MET A 1 16.83 15.93 1.54
C MET A 1 16.59 17.07 0.56
N VAL A 2 17.58 17.93 0.28
CA VAL A 2 17.46 19.09 -0.65
C VAL A 2 16.97 18.69 -2.04
N ARG A 3 17.51 17.61 -2.64
CA ARG A 3 17.08 17.14 -3.98
C ARG A 3 15.60 16.78 -4.06
N ALA A 4 15.05 16.11 -3.04
CA ALA A 4 13.63 15.73 -3.04
C ALA A 4 12.72 16.95 -2.86
N ALA A 5 13.12 17.90 -2.01
CA ALA A 5 12.40 19.16 -1.81
C ALA A 5 12.39 20.01 -3.10
N LEU A 6 13.52 20.05 -3.82
CA LEU A 6 13.62 20.72 -5.11
C LEU A 6 12.64 20.10 -6.11
N VAL A 7 12.66 18.78 -6.27
CA VAL A 7 11.76 18.06 -7.19
C VAL A 7 10.29 18.31 -6.86
N THR A 8 9.92 18.31 -5.57
CA THR A 8 8.54 18.59 -5.16
C THR A 8 8.13 20.04 -5.43
N ALA A 9 9.04 21.00 -5.22
CA ALA A 9 8.76 22.41 -5.45
C ALA A 9 8.64 22.72 -6.94
N THR A 10 9.52 22.15 -7.76
CA THR A 10 9.48 22.34 -9.22
C THR A 10 8.24 21.68 -9.83
N SER A 11 7.85 20.49 -9.39
CA SER A 11 6.63 19.84 -9.88
C SER A 11 5.36 20.61 -9.52
N LEU A 12 5.28 21.13 -8.28
CA LEU A 12 4.17 21.97 -7.83
C LEU A 12 4.08 23.27 -8.62
N ALA A 13 5.21 23.96 -8.83
CA ALA A 13 5.26 25.19 -9.61
C ALA A 13 4.84 24.95 -11.06
N LEU A 14 5.34 23.88 -11.68
CA LEU A 14 5.00 23.51 -13.06
C LEU A 14 3.51 23.17 -13.19
N THR A 15 2.95 22.41 -12.24
CA THR A 15 1.52 22.08 -12.22
C THR A 15 0.68 23.34 -12.08
N GLY A 16 1.06 24.23 -11.16
CA GLY A 16 0.39 25.52 -10.97
C GLY A 16 0.39 26.37 -12.25
N ALA A 17 1.54 26.44 -12.94
CA ALA A 17 1.66 27.17 -14.20
C ALA A 17 0.77 26.59 -15.31
N VAL A 18 0.75 25.26 -15.47
CA VAL A 18 -0.08 24.57 -16.48
C VAL A 18 -1.57 24.77 -16.20
N VAL A 19 -2.00 24.62 -14.94
CA VAL A 19 -3.40 24.82 -14.54
C VAL A 19 -3.81 26.29 -14.70
N ALA A 20 -2.96 27.22 -14.28
CA ALA A 20 -3.21 28.66 -14.45
C ALA A 20 -3.31 29.05 -15.93
N HIS A 21 -2.37 28.59 -16.76
CA HIS A 21 -2.41 28.84 -18.20
C HIS A 21 -3.69 28.27 -18.85
N ALA A 22 -4.07 27.04 -18.51
CA ALA A 22 -5.30 26.43 -19.02
C ALA A 22 -6.57 27.15 -18.54
N TYR A 23 -6.57 27.67 -17.32
CA TYR A 23 -7.67 28.46 -16.78
C TYR A 23 -7.77 29.83 -17.46
N LEU A 24 -6.65 30.53 -17.64
CA LEU A 24 -6.60 31.81 -18.34
C LEU A 24 -7.00 31.70 -19.81
N LEU A 25 -6.76 30.58 -20.48
CA LEU A 25 -7.16 30.37 -21.87
C LEU A 25 -8.67 30.11 -22.02
N LYS A 26 -9.31 29.48 -21.03
CA LYS A 26 -10.67 28.95 -21.15
C LYS A 26 -11.70 29.69 -20.30
N HIS A 27 -11.30 30.37 -19.24
CA HIS A 27 -12.11 31.12 -18.27
C HIS A 27 -13.27 30.36 -17.59
N GLN A 28 -13.55 29.12 -18.00
CA GLN A 28 -14.63 28.27 -17.53
C GLN A 28 -14.06 26.94 -17.06
N PHE A 29 -14.55 26.44 -15.92
CA PHE A 29 -14.04 25.22 -15.27
C PHE A 29 -14.06 24.00 -16.20
N TYR A 30 -15.21 23.70 -16.82
CA TYR A 30 -15.36 22.48 -17.63
C TYR A 30 -14.42 22.47 -18.86
N PRO A 31 -14.37 23.51 -19.71
CA PRO A 31 -13.41 23.57 -20.81
C PRO A 31 -11.94 23.56 -20.37
N THR A 32 -11.59 24.11 -19.20
CA THR A 32 -10.24 24.00 -18.63
C THR A 32 -9.88 22.54 -18.30
N VAL A 33 -10.77 21.80 -17.65
CA VAL A 33 -10.54 20.37 -17.33
C VAL A 33 -10.42 19.54 -18.61
N VAL A 34 -11.27 19.81 -19.61
CA VAL A 34 -11.17 19.13 -20.91
C VAL A 34 -9.84 19.45 -21.60
N TYR A 35 -9.36 20.70 -21.56
CA TYR A 35 -8.07 21.06 -22.12
C TYR A 35 -6.92 20.34 -21.41
N LEU A 36 -6.92 20.32 -20.08
CA LEU A 36 -5.89 19.64 -19.27
C LEU A 36 -5.85 18.13 -19.53
N THR A 37 -7.01 17.50 -19.77
CA THR A 37 -7.12 16.05 -20.01
C THR A 37 -6.98 15.65 -21.48
N LYS A 38 -6.98 16.60 -22.42
CA LYS A 38 -6.77 16.32 -23.86
C LYS A 38 -5.39 16.74 -24.37
N SER A 39 -4.74 17.70 -23.70
CA SER A 39 -3.40 18.16 -24.04
C SER A 39 -2.33 17.19 -23.51
N SER A 40 -1.59 16.52 -24.40
CA SER A 40 -0.49 15.62 -24.05
C SER A 40 0.54 16.22 -23.07
N PRO A 41 1.04 17.46 -23.25
CA PRO A 41 1.99 18.05 -22.29
C PRO A 41 1.35 18.36 -20.93
N SER A 42 0.10 18.85 -20.90
CA SER A 42 -0.59 19.14 -19.64
C SER A 42 -0.84 17.86 -18.85
N MET A 43 -1.28 16.81 -19.53
CA MET A 43 -1.51 15.48 -18.96
C MET A 43 -0.22 14.87 -18.40
N ALA A 44 0.92 15.01 -19.09
CA ALA A 44 2.22 14.51 -18.60
C ALA A 44 2.64 15.19 -17.28
N VAL A 45 2.47 16.51 -17.17
CA VAL A 45 2.75 17.25 -15.93
C VAL A 45 1.85 16.76 -14.79
N LEU A 46 0.56 16.54 -15.05
CA LEU A 46 -0.37 16.01 -14.06
C LEU A 46 0.00 14.60 -13.59
N TYR A 47 0.47 13.72 -14.48
CA TYR A 47 0.94 12.39 -14.09
C TYR A 47 2.19 12.44 -13.21
N ILE A 48 3.18 13.27 -13.56
CA ILE A 48 4.36 13.48 -12.71
C ILE A 48 3.93 14.00 -11.34
N GLN A 49 3.03 14.97 -11.29
CA GLN A 49 2.52 15.51 -10.03
C GLN A 49 1.78 14.44 -9.20
N ALA A 50 1.02 13.55 -9.83
CA ALA A 50 0.36 12.44 -9.14
C ALA A 50 1.38 11.50 -8.45
N PHE A 51 2.46 11.13 -9.15
CA PHE A 51 3.54 10.33 -8.54
C PHE A 51 4.22 11.05 -7.37
N VAL A 52 4.45 12.36 -7.49
CA VAL A 52 5.01 13.16 -6.39
C VAL A 52 4.08 13.17 -5.18
N LEU A 53 2.77 13.28 -5.38
CA LEU A 53 1.79 13.23 -4.30
C LEU A 53 1.77 11.86 -3.60
N VAL A 54 1.83 10.75 -4.35
CA VAL A 54 1.94 9.40 -3.77
C VAL A 54 3.21 9.27 -2.92
N PHE A 55 4.35 9.77 -3.42
CA PHE A 55 5.60 9.77 -2.67
C PHE A 55 5.52 10.60 -1.38
N LEU A 56 4.90 11.79 -1.44
CA LEU A 56 4.68 12.64 -0.27
C LEU A 56 3.75 11.98 0.76
N LEU A 57 2.67 11.34 0.29
CA LEU A 57 1.76 10.56 1.14
C LEU A 57 2.52 9.43 1.84
N GLY A 58 3.36 8.70 1.12
CA GLY A 58 4.21 7.65 1.70
C GLY A 58 5.14 8.20 2.79
N LYS A 59 5.78 9.35 2.56
CA LYS A 59 6.62 10.00 3.59
C LYS A 59 5.83 10.46 4.80
N PHE A 60 4.61 10.97 4.57
CA PHE A 60 3.71 11.39 5.65
C PHE A 60 3.30 10.18 6.50
N MET A 61 2.77 9.14 5.88
CA MET A 61 2.37 7.90 6.56
C MET A 61 3.53 7.25 7.30
N ARG A 62 4.73 7.19 6.68
CA ARG A 62 5.95 6.72 7.35
C ARG A 62 6.23 7.50 8.64
N LYS A 63 6.14 8.83 8.59
CA LYS A 63 6.42 9.67 9.76
C LYS A 63 5.35 9.51 10.85
N VAL A 64 4.08 9.39 10.48
CA VAL A 64 2.94 9.27 11.40
C VAL A 64 2.95 7.91 12.12
N PHE A 65 3.01 6.82 11.36
CA PHE A 65 2.88 5.46 11.91
C PHE A 65 4.20 4.85 12.38
N PHE A 66 5.33 5.18 11.77
CA PHE A 66 6.61 4.53 12.10
C PHE A 66 7.58 5.47 12.80
N GLY A 67 7.43 6.79 12.64
CA GLY A 67 8.39 7.77 13.13
C GLY A 67 9.72 7.65 12.39
N GLN A 68 10.67 6.90 12.97
CA GLN A 68 11.95 6.57 12.35
C GLN A 68 11.95 5.12 11.87
N LEU A 69 12.07 4.95 10.54
CA LEU A 69 12.19 3.64 9.91
C LEU A 69 13.61 3.10 10.14
N ARG A 70 13.72 1.84 10.56
CA ARG A 70 15.02 1.18 10.79
C ARG A 70 15.63 0.78 9.45
N ALA A 71 16.96 0.67 9.41
CA ALA A 71 17.67 0.26 8.20
C ALA A 71 17.21 -1.11 7.69
N ALA A 72 17.06 -2.09 8.60
CA ALA A 72 16.59 -3.43 8.26
C ALA A 72 15.20 -3.44 7.61
N GLU A 73 14.26 -2.64 8.12
CA GLU A 73 12.90 -2.52 7.54
C GLU A 73 12.95 -1.90 6.14
N MET A 74 13.84 -0.94 5.93
CA MET A 74 14.01 -0.31 4.63
C MET A 74 14.64 -1.27 3.62
N GLU A 75 15.61 -2.07 4.05
CA GLU A 75 16.28 -3.08 3.24
C GLU A 75 15.31 -4.19 2.82
N HIS A 76 14.60 -4.81 3.78
CA HIS A 76 13.55 -5.79 3.52
C HIS A 76 12.47 -5.22 2.59
N LEU A 77 12.05 -3.97 2.80
CA LEU A 77 11.06 -3.33 1.96
C LEU A 77 11.55 -3.20 0.52
N ILE A 78 12.79 -2.76 0.30
CA ILE A 78 13.36 -2.59 -1.05
C ILE A 78 13.44 -3.93 -1.78
N GLU A 79 13.94 -4.97 -1.10
CA GLU A 79 14.05 -6.32 -1.66
C GLU A 79 12.66 -6.84 -2.07
N ARG A 80 11.72 -6.90 -1.13
CA ARG A 80 10.35 -7.39 -1.37
C ARG A 80 9.63 -6.57 -2.45
N SER A 81 9.83 -5.25 -2.47
CA SER A 81 9.22 -4.37 -3.47
C SER A 81 9.70 -4.68 -4.88
N TRP A 82 11.00 -4.93 -5.08
CA TRP A 82 11.53 -5.27 -6.39
C TRP A 82 10.94 -6.59 -6.89
N TYR A 83 10.88 -7.61 -6.02
CA TYR A 83 10.26 -8.90 -6.35
C TYR A 83 8.79 -8.75 -6.73
N ALA A 84 7.97 -8.08 -5.90
CA ALA A 84 6.55 -7.90 -6.19
C ALA A 84 6.31 -7.11 -7.47
N VAL A 85 7.10 -6.07 -7.75
CA VAL A 85 7.01 -5.35 -9.02
C VAL A 85 7.24 -6.31 -10.19
N THR A 86 8.27 -7.15 -10.13
CA THR A 86 8.57 -8.09 -11.22
C THR A 86 7.49 -9.17 -11.38
N GLU A 87 7.02 -9.78 -10.30
CA GLU A 87 5.96 -10.80 -10.34
C GLU A 87 4.66 -10.24 -10.90
N THR A 88 4.24 -9.07 -10.39
CA THR A 88 3.00 -8.47 -10.83
C THR A 88 3.10 -7.97 -12.28
N CYS A 89 4.24 -7.40 -12.69
CA CYS A 89 4.49 -7.07 -14.09
C CYS A 89 4.42 -8.31 -14.99
N LEU A 90 5.02 -9.45 -14.59
CA LEU A 90 4.95 -10.71 -15.33
C LEU A 90 3.51 -11.22 -15.44
N ALA A 91 2.78 -11.30 -14.33
CA ALA A 91 1.37 -11.71 -14.32
C ALA A 91 0.50 -10.82 -15.21
N PHE A 92 0.79 -9.53 -15.27
CA PHE A 92 0.03 -8.59 -16.09
C PHE A 92 0.45 -8.54 -17.57
N THR A 93 1.60 -9.10 -17.96
CA THR A 93 1.89 -9.28 -19.39
C THR A 93 0.87 -10.16 -20.11
N VAL A 94 0.16 -11.01 -19.37
CA VAL A 94 -0.99 -11.80 -19.85
C VAL A 94 -2.18 -10.90 -20.24
N PHE A 95 -2.33 -9.74 -19.60
CA PHE A 95 -3.41 -8.77 -19.84
C PHE A 95 -2.93 -7.58 -20.71
N ARG A 96 -2.17 -7.88 -21.77
CA ARG A 96 -1.49 -6.89 -22.63
C ARG A 96 -2.38 -5.76 -23.16
N ASP A 97 -3.68 -6.00 -23.32
CA ASP A 97 -4.61 -5.05 -23.93
C ASP A 97 -5.20 -4.02 -22.93
N ASP A 98 -4.92 -4.13 -21.63
CA ASP A 98 -5.52 -3.29 -20.57
C ASP A 98 -4.57 -2.23 -19.95
N PHE A 99 -3.42 -1.94 -20.59
CA PHE A 99 -2.46 -0.90 -20.15
C PHE A 99 -3.05 0.52 -20.26
N SER A 100 -3.91 0.87 -19.30
CA SER A 100 -4.56 2.17 -19.16
C SER A 100 -3.96 2.96 -17.99
N PRO A 101 -4.05 4.30 -17.96
CA PRO A 101 -3.66 5.09 -16.79
C PRO A 101 -4.37 4.65 -15.50
N ARG A 102 -5.59 4.12 -15.63
CA ARG A 102 -6.34 3.52 -14.52
C ARG A 102 -5.64 2.29 -13.95
N PHE A 103 -5.12 1.42 -14.82
CA PHE A 103 -4.36 0.26 -14.40
C PHE A 103 -3.10 0.66 -13.62
N VAL A 104 -2.33 1.62 -14.13
CA VAL A 104 -1.13 2.14 -13.43
C VAL A 104 -1.49 2.70 -12.05
N ALA A 105 -2.62 3.40 -11.94
CA ALA A 105 -3.10 3.92 -10.65
C ALA A 105 -3.46 2.80 -9.67
N LEU A 106 -4.20 1.77 -10.12
CA LEU A 106 -4.56 0.62 -9.30
C LEU A 106 -3.33 -0.19 -8.86
N PHE A 107 -2.38 -0.40 -9.77
CA PHE A 107 -1.13 -1.08 -9.47
C PHE A 107 -0.27 -0.30 -8.47
N THR A 108 -0.13 1.02 -8.68
CA THR A 108 0.61 1.89 -7.75
C THR A 108 -0.03 1.87 -6.36
N LEU A 109 -1.37 1.91 -6.28
CA LEU A 109 -2.10 1.82 -5.03
C LEU A 109 -1.90 0.47 -4.33
N LEU A 110 -2.01 -0.64 -5.07
CA LEU A 110 -1.79 -1.99 -4.55
C LEU A 110 -0.38 -2.11 -3.95
N LEU A 111 0.65 -1.75 -4.73
CA LEU A 111 2.03 -1.79 -4.26
C LEU A 111 2.24 -0.89 -3.04
N PHE A 112 1.64 0.30 -3.05
CA PHE A 112 1.70 1.21 -1.91
C PHE A 112 1.15 0.56 -0.64
N LEU A 113 -0.03 -0.05 -0.70
CA LEU A 113 -0.62 -0.77 0.45
C LEU A 113 0.23 -1.97 0.87
N LYS A 114 0.72 -2.75 -0.09
CA LYS A 114 1.58 -3.94 0.15
C LYS A 114 2.87 -3.56 0.89
N CYS A 115 3.49 -2.43 0.54
CA CYS A 115 4.62 -1.88 1.26
C CYS A 115 4.31 -1.59 2.74
N PHE A 116 3.15 -1.00 3.04
CA PHE A 116 2.76 -0.72 4.43
C PHE A 116 2.43 -1.99 5.22
N HIS A 117 1.91 -3.02 4.57
CA HIS A 117 1.70 -4.33 5.18
C HIS A 117 3.02 -4.99 5.58
N TRP A 118 4.01 -5.01 4.69
CA TRP A 118 5.34 -5.56 5.03
C TRP A 118 6.00 -4.78 6.16
N LEU A 119 5.88 -3.45 6.16
CA LEU A 119 6.40 -2.65 7.26
C LEU A 119 5.63 -2.90 8.57
N ALA A 120 4.32 -3.14 8.53
CA ALA A 120 3.53 -3.47 9.72
C ALA A 120 3.96 -4.83 10.29
N GLU A 121 4.18 -5.82 9.44
CA GLU A 121 4.72 -7.14 9.81
C GLU A 121 6.10 -7.00 10.48
N ASP A 122 7.06 -6.35 9.84
CA ASP A 122 8.41 -6.13 10.39
C ASP A 122 8.39 -5.40 11.76
N ARG A 123 7.39 -4.53 11.97
CA ARG A 123 7.20 -3.83 13.25
C ARG A 123 6.65 -4.74 14.33
N VAL A 124 5.70 -5.60 14.01
CA VAL A 124 5.15 -6.56 14.95
C VAL A 124 6.20 -7.62 15.30
N ASP A 125 6.97 -8.12 14.32
CA ASP A 125 8.05 -9.08 14.56
C ASP A 125 9.19 -8.48 15.41
N PHE A 126 9.41 -7.16 15.33
CA PHE A 126 10.34 -6.47 16.22
C PHE A 126 9.86 -6.36 17.66
N MET A 127 8.54 -6.35 17.87
CA MET A 127 7.95 -6.32 19.20
C MET A 127 8.41 -7.53 20.02
N GLU A 128 8.55 -8.70 19.38
CA GLU A 128 9.06 -9.91 20.04
C GLU A 128 10.49 -9.76 20.57
N ARG A 129 11.35 -9.07 19.83
CA ARG A 129 12.78 -8.94 20.16
C ARG A 129 13.07 -7.77 21.09
N SER A 130 12.07 -6.98 21.45
CA SER A 130 12.24 -5.70 22.15
C SER A 130 11.67 -5.76 23.57
N PRO A 131 12.53 -5.70 24.62
CA PRO A 131 12.09 -5.86 26.00
C PRO A 131 11.37 -4.64 26.59
N ASN A 132 11.32 -3.50 25.89
CA ASN A 132 10.66 -2.28 26.39
C ASN A 132 9.87 -1.58 25.29
N ILE A 133 8.54 -1.71 25.33
CA ILE A 133 7.63 -1.18 24.32
C ILE A 133 6.78 -0.08 24.95
N SER A 134 6.79 1.10 24.32
CA SER A 134 6.03 2.26 24.78
C SER A 134 4.56 2.21 24.34
N TRP A 135 3.67 2.87 25.07
CA TRP A 135 2.26 3.04 24.67
C TRP A 135 2.09 3.73 23.31
N VAL A 136 2.99 4.66 22.96
CA VAL A 136 2.98 5.33 21.65
C VAL A 136 3.23 4.34 20.51
N PHE A 137 4.06 3.31 20.74
CA PHE A 137 4.28 2.25 19.78
C PHE A 137 3.00 1.44 19.53
N HIS A 138 2.32 1.00 20.59
CA HIS A 138 1.06 0.27 20.47
C HIS A 138 0.00 1.09 19.71
N MET A 139 -0.18 2.37 20.05
CA MET A 139 -1.12 3.25 19.36
C MET A 139 -0.81 3.40 17.87
N ARG A 140 0.47 3.52 17.51
CA ARG A 140 0.92 3.64 16.12
C ARG A 140 0.70 2.35 15.33
N VAL A 141 1.05 1.20 15.88
CA VAL A 141 0.86 -0.10 15.22
C VAL A 141 -0.62 -0.41 15.08
N LEU A 142 -1.43 -0.27 16.14
CA LEU A 142 -2.87 -0.54 16.09
C LEU A 142 -3.60 0.39 15.12
N SER A 143 -3.27 1.68 15.10
CA SER A 143 -3.89 2.61 14.13
C SER A 143 -3.48 2.32 12.69
N LEU A 144 -2.24 1.86 12.44
CA LEU A 144 -1.81 1.39 11.14
C LEU A 144 -2.56 0.12 10.72
N LEU A 145 -2.62 -0.89 11.60
CA LEU A 145 -3.32 -2.15 11.33
C LEU A 145 -4.81 -1.92 11.04
N GLY A 146 -5.45 -1.07 11.85
CA GLY A 146 -6.85 -0.69 11.65
C GLY A 146 -7.08 0.05 10.34
N LEU A 147 -6.22 1.02 9.99
CA LEU A 147 -6.32 1.75 8.72
C LEU A 147 -6.18 0.81 7.52
N LEU A 148 -5.15 -0.06 7.53
CA LEU A 148 -4.91 -1.01 6.44
C LEU A 148 -6.07 -2.00 6.30
N GLY A 149 -6.51 -2.62 7.41
CA GLY A 149 -7.63 -3.57 7.36
C GLY A 149 -8.95 -2.96 6.87
N VAL A 150 -9.24 -1.70 7.22
CA VAL A 150 -10.41 -0.99 6.68
C VAL A 150 -10.24 -0.75 5.17
N MET A 151 -9.05 -0.31 4.73
CA MET A 151 -8.78 -0.09 3.31
C MET A 151 -8.90 -1.39 2.50
N ASP A 152 -8.32 -2.49 2.97
CA ASP A 152 -8.38 -3.78 2.28
C ASP A 152 -9.81 -4.28 2.16
N PHE A 153 -10.60 -4.20 3.23
CA PHE A 153 -12.01 -4.58 3.20
C PHE A 153 -12.80 -3.74 2.16
N LEU A 154 -12.56 -2.43 2.12
CA LEU A 154 -13.19 -1.54 1.15
C LEU A 154 -12.77 -1.87 -0.29
N PHE A 155 -11.49 -2.17 -0.53
CA PHE A 155 -10.99 -2.52 -1.86
C PHE A 155 -11.45 -3.90 -2.33
N VAL A 156 -11.50 -4.89 -1.46
CA VAL A 156 -12.10 -6.20 -1.76
C VAL A 156 -13.57 -6.03 -2.11
N ASN A 157 -14.34 -5.29 -1.31
CA ASN A 157 -15.76 -5.05 -1.60
C ASN A 157 -15.95 -4.30 -2.94
N HIS A 158 -15.12 -3.29 -3.21
CA HIS A 158 -15.13 -2.58 -4.49
C HIS A 158 -14.83 -3.51 -5.67
N ALA A 159 -13.81 -4.36 -5.54
CA ALA A 159 -13.45 -5.33 -6.58
C ALA A 159 -14.58 -6.34 -6.81
N CYS A 160 -15.16 -6.91 -5.74
CA CYS A 160 -16.32 -7.81 -5.83
C CYS A 160 -17.50 -7.15 -6.55
N HIS A 161 -17.86 -5.93 -6.15
CA HIS A 161 -18.95 -5.20 -6.80
C HIS A 161 -18.66 -4.90 -8.28
N SER A 162 -17.41 -4.55 -8.60
CA SER A 162 -16.99 -4.31 -10.00
C SER A 162 -17.05 -5.58 -10.84
N ILE A 163 -16.67 -6.73 -10.29
CA ILE A 163 -16.68 -8.03 -11.00
C ILE A 163 -18.12 -8.47 -11.27
N ILE A 164 -19.01 -8.35 -10.29
CA ILE A 164 -20.42 -8.71 -10.44
C ILE A 164 -21.11 -7.83 -11.49
N SER A 165 -20.83 -6.52 -11.49
CA SER A 165 -21.52 -5.57 -12.37
C SER A 165 -20.95 -5.50 -13.79
N ARG A 166 -19.64 -5.73 -13.98
CA ARG A 166 -18.94 -5.53 -15.26
C ARG A 166 -18.31 -6.81 -15.83
N GLY A 167 -18.40 -7.93 -15.12
CA GLY A 167 -17.77 -9.19 -15.49
C GLY A 167 -16.30 -9.30 -15.07
N ALA A 168 -15.70 -10.45 -15.38
CA ALA A 168 -14.29 -10.72 -15.10
C ALA A 168 -13.38 -9.79 -15.93
N SER A 169 -12.46 -9.11 -15.26
CA SER A 169 -11.47 -8.21 -15.85
C SER A 169 -10.25 -8.15 -14.93
N VAL A 170 -9.30 -7.24 -15.18
CA VAL A 170 -8.13 -7.01 -14.29
C VAL A 170 -8.53 -6.75 -12.83
N GLN A 171 -9.76 -6.28 -12.57
CA GLN A 171 -10.30 -6.14 -11.22
C GLN A 171 -10.36 -7.46 -10.44
N LEU A 172 -10.44 -8.61 -11.11
CA LEU A 172 -10.37 -9.93 -10.48
C LEU A 172 -9.00 -10.18 -9.86
N VAL A 173 -7.92 -9.93 -10.62
CA VAL A 173 -6.54 -10.10 -10.14
C VAL A 173 -6.25 -9.15 -8.99
N PHE A 174 -6.65 -7.87 -9.12
CA PHE A 174 -6.53 -6.92 -8.02
C PHE A 174 -7.36 -7.31 -6.80
N GLY A 175 -8.59 -7.76 -6.99
CA GLY A 175 -9.45 -8.25 -5.89
C GLY A 175 -8.82 -9.39 -5.13
N PHE A 176 -8.15 -10.30 -5.85
CA PHE A 176 -7.40 -11.40 -5.24
C PHE A 176 -6.19 -10.90 -4.43
N GLU A 177 -5.38 -10.00 -4.98
CA GLU A 177 -4.27 -9.39 -4.24
C GLU A 177 -4.75 -8.63 -3.00
N TYR A 178 -5.87 -7.89 -3.06
CA TYR A 178 -6.45 -7.24 -1.88
C TYR A 178 -6.94 -8.25 -0.83
N ALA A 179 -7.44 -9.42 -1.25
CA ALA A 179 -7.81 -10.50 -0.33
C ALA A 179 -6.58 -11.11 0.36
N ILE A 180 -5.45 -11.22 -0.34
CA ILE A 180 -4.16 -11.63 0.26
C ILE A 180 -3.69 -10.58 1.28
N LEU A 181 -3.80 -9.28 0.96
CA LEU A 181 -3.47 -8.23 1.93
C LEU A 181 -4.35 -8.32 3.18
N LEU A 182 -5.64 -8.60 3.01
CA LEU A 182 -6.56 -8.81 4.13
C LEU A 182 -6.18 -10.02 5.00
N THR A 183 -5.75 -11.14 4.42
CA THR A 183 -5.26 -12.26 5.23
C THR A 183 -3.92 -11.94 5.90
N MET A 184 -3.04 -11.21 5.22
CA MET A 184 -1.78 -10.73 5.80
C MET A 184 -2.02 -9.85 7.03
N ILE A 185 -2.93 -8.87 6.96
CA ILE A 185 -3.21 -7.99 8.10
C ILE A 185 -3.84 -8.73 9.28
N LEU A 186 -4.70 -9.72 9.02
CA LEU A 186 -5.25 -10.59 10.07
C LEU A 186 -4.15 -11.42 10.74
N THR A 187 -3.19 -11.92 9.98
CA THR A 187 -2.03 -12.65 10.51
C THR A 187 -1.20 -11.74 11.41
N THR A 188 -0.87 -10.55 10.94
CA THR A 188 -0.09 -9.56 11.69
C THR A 188 -0.83 -9.13 12.96
N LEU A 189 -2.15 -9.02 12.92
CA LEU A 189 -2.97 -8.73 14.09
C LEU A 189 -2.92 -9.89 15.11
N ILE A 190 -3.00 -11.14 14.66
CA ILE A 190 -2.88 -12.29 15.57
C ILE A 190 -1.49 -12.33 16.21
N LYS A 191 -0.41 -12.18 15.42
CA LYS A 191 0.96 -12.07 15.96
C LYS A 191 1.07 -10.96 17.00
N TYR A 192 0.51 -9.78 16.71
CA TYR A 192 0.50 -8.65 17.64
C TYR A 192 -0.19 -9.00 18.97
N VAL A 193 -1.36 -9.64 18.92
CA VAL A 193 -2.08 -10.07 20.13
C VAL A 193 -1.25 -11.09 20.92
N LEU A 194 -0.70 -12.10 20.25
CA LEU A 194 0.12 -13.13 20.89
C LEU A 194 1.34 -12.53 21.59
N HIS A 195 2.09 -11.66 20.92
CA HIS A 195 3.24 -10.97 21.52
C HIS A 195 2.84 -10.05 22.68
N THR A 196 1.69 -9.39 22.61
CA THR A 196 1.20 -8.53 23.69
C THR A 196 0.83 -9.35 24.93
N VAL A 197 0.21 -10.52 24.76
CA VAL A 197 -0.11 -11.44 25.85
C VAL A 197 1.17 -12.01 26.48
N ASP A 198 2.13 -12.42 25.66
CA ASP A 198 3.43 -12.96 26.10
C ASP A 198 4.25 -11.93 26.91
N LEU A 199 4.20 -10.65 26.53
CA LEU A 199 4.83 -9.56 27.29
C LEU A 199 4.18 -9.30 28.65
N GLN A 200 2.92 -9.68 28.84
CA GLN A 200 2.19 -9.51 30.10
C GLN A 200 2.30 -10.75 31.01
N SER A 201 2.70 -11.90 30.47
CA SER A 201 2.88 -13.12 31.26
C SER A 201 4.21 -13.11 32.03
N GLU A 202 4.15 -13.48 33.32
CA GLU A 202 5.34 -13.62 34.17
C GLU A 202 6.21 -14.83 33.77
N ASN A 203 5.60 -15.87 33.20
CA ASN A 203 6.28 -17.07 32.71
C ASN A 203 6.31 -17.09 31.18
N PRO A 204 7.41 -17.53 30.54
CA PRO A 204 7.47 -17.71 29.09
C PRO A 204 6.34 -18.61 28.59
N TRP A 205 5.65 -18.19 27.52
CA TRP A 205 4.53 -18.96 27.00
C TRP A 205 4.98 -20.15 26.15
N ASP A 206 5.05 -21.34 26.78
CA ASP A 206 5.54 -22.58 26.14
C ASP A 206 4.81 -22.95 24.83
N ASN A 207 3.51 -22.67 24.72
CA ASN A 207 2.70 -23.02 23.54
C ASN A 207 2.68 -21.94 22.44
N LYS A 208 3.34 -20.79 22.63
CA LYS A 208 3.34 -19.68 21.68
C LYS A 208 3.81 -20.10 20.29
N ALA A 209 4.90 -20.87 20.22
CA ALA A 209 5.46 -21.35 18.95
C ALA A 209 4.45 -22.21 18.16
N VAL A 210 3.63 -23.00 18.86
CA VAL A 210 2.61 -23.85 18.23
C VAL A 210 1.48 -23.01 17.65
N TYR A 211 1.03 -21.98 18.36
CA TYR A 211 0.02 -21.05 17.84
C TYR A 211 0.53 -20.24 16.66
N MET A 212 1.78 -19.77 16.70
CA MET A 212 2.41 -19.09 15.56
C MET A 212 2.46 -20.01 14.33
N LEU A 213 2.88 -21.27 14.51
CA LEU A 213 2.87 -22.26 13.43
C LEU A 213 1.48 -22.49 12.84
N TYR A 214 0.43 -22.62 13.68
CA TYR A 214 -0.93 -22.76 13.17
C TYR A 214 -1.39 -21.54 12.38
N THR A 215 -1.03 -20.33 12.82
CA THR A 215 -1.39 -19.10 12.11
C THR A 215 -0.69 -19.02 10.75
N GLU A 216 0.59 -19.38 10.68
CA GLU A 216 1.36 -19.43 9.42
C GLU A 216 0.85 -20.50 8.47
N LEU A 217 0.47 -21.67 8.99
CA LEU A 217 -0.10 -22.75 8.17
C LEU A 217 -1.44 -22.33 7.57
N PHE A 218 -2.31 -21.72 8.38
CA PHE A 218 -3.63 -21.28 7.92
C PHE A 218 -3.51 -20.18 6.86
N THR A 219 -2.60 -19.24 7.03
CA THR A 219 -2.41 -18.12 6.10
C THR A 219 -1.68 -18.56 4.84
N GLY A 220 -0.71 -19.46 4.96
CA GLY A 220 -0.10 -20.14 3.82
C GLY A 220 -1.14 -20.91 2.99
N ALA A 221 -2.05 -21.66 3.64
CA ALA A 221 -3.13 -22.36 2.96
C ALA A 221 -4.13 -21.40 2.29
N ALA A 222 -4.48 -20.29 2.95
CA ALA A 222 -5.37 -19.28 2.40
C ALA A 222 -4.75 -18.58 1.17
N ALA A 223 -3.46 -18.25 1.23
CA ALA A 223 -2.72 -17.68 0.11
C ALA A 223 -2.59 -18.65 -1.07
N LEU A 224 -2.26 -19.92 -0.80
CA LEU A 224 -2.11 -20.97 -1.82
C LEU A 224 -3.41 -21.33 -2.53
N ASN A 225 -4.53 -21.38 -1.80
CA ASN A 225 -5.84 -21.62 -2.42
C ASN A 225 -6.28 -20.44 -3.28
N GLY A 226 -5.84 -19.25 -2.91
CA GLY A 226 -6.07 -18.05 -3.66
C GLY A 226 -5.26 -17.95 -4.96
N SER A 227 -3.98 -18.34 -4.94
CA SER A 227 -3.06 -18.21 -6.07
C SER A 227 -3.25 -19.27 -7.17
N ARG A 228 -4.26 -20.14 -7.05
CA ARG A 228 -4.57 -21.23 -8.00
C ARG A 228 -5.62 -20.87 -9.07
N PHE A 229 -6.00 -19.60 -9.18
CA PHE A 229 -6.93 -19.09 -10.19
C PHE A 229 -6.28 -18.06 -11.10
#